data_AF-A0AAV9BWX6-F1
#
_entry.id   AF-A0AAV9BWX6-F1
#
_cell.length_a   1.000
_cell.length_b   1.000
_cell.length_c   1.000
_cell.angle_alpha   90.00
_cell.angle_beta   90.00
_cell.angle_gamma   90.00
#
_symmetry.space_group_name_H-M   'P 1'
#
loop_
_entity.id
_entity.type
_entity.pdbx_description
1 polymer ?
#
loop_
_entity_poly.entity_id
_entity_poly.type
_entity_poly.pdbx_seq_one_letter_code
_entity_poly.pdbx_strand_id
1 'polypeptide(L)'
;MAINLARYILQNYQLDEDASNVYRLVGKWLAENRSSNSRIILEQYLKQSVKLAELNKNTNENSISRQCQMYFHLAHYTDALFRSYEERLASSEWQAAMRLRKHKTKELDALIRRLKSSTKGEKNDYSIKIQELQKQLTMDREEAKKLQDDRDSFLSLSLEGYQRCLVLGDKYDLRVVFRLLSLWFSLSSRQSVVESMLNAVKEVQSYKFVPLVYQIASRMGGPKDGQGSNNFQHALVSLVKKMACDHPYHTIFQILALANGHRVKDKQRSRSSFIVDMDKKHAAENLLNELSSYRGDIIRQMKHMVEIYIKLAELETKKEDTNKKVALPRELRSAGQLELVPVVTATFPIDRSCRYHEGTFPHFKGLSDSIMVMNGINAPKVVECLGSDGRKYRQLAKSGNDDLRQDAVMEQFFGLVNTFLLNHRDTWKRRIGIRTYKVVPFTPSAGVLEWVDRTVPLGEYLLGSTRNGGAHGRYGIGDWPFLRCREYMVNEKDKSKAFHKVCSNFRLYPVELVPYRN
;
A
#
# COMPACT_ATOMS: atom_id res chain seq x y z
N MET A 1 8.68 -15.47 35.43
CA MET A 1 9.20 -14.51 36.44
C MET A 1 8.70 -13.09 36.19
N ALA A 2 9.00 -12.46 35.05
CA ALA A 2 8.59 -11.07 34.76
C ALA A 2 7.07 -10.78 34.88
N ILE A 3 6.21 -11.69 34.40
CA ILE A 3 4.74 -11.55 34.53
C ILE A 3 4.31 -11.57 36.01
N ASN A 4 4.90 -12.44 36.83
CA ASN A 4 4.56 -12.54 38.25
C ASN A 4 5.03 -11.30 39.01
N LEU A 5 6.21 -10.77 38.68
CA LEU A 5 6.71 -9.52 39.24
C LEU A 5 5.77 -8.35 38.90
N ALA A 6 5.34 -8.24 37.63
CA ALA A 6 4.44 -7.18 37.21
C ALA A 6 3.05 -7.28 37.87
N ARG A 7 2.53 -8.50 38.08
CA ARG A 7 1.29 -8.74 38.86
C ARG A 7 1.46 -8.35 40.33
N TYR A 8 2.59 -8.72 40.94
CA TYR A 8 2.91 -8.34 42.31
C TYR A 8 2.97 -6.82 42.47
N ILE A 9 3.58 -6.13 41.51
CA ILE A 9 3.66 -4.66 41.50
C ILE A 9 2.25 -4.05 41.42
N LEU A 10 1.38 -4.55 40.54
CA LEU A 10 0.00 -4.07 40.42
C LEU A 10 -0.85 -4.29 41.68
N GLN A 11 -0.59 -5.36 42.44
CA GLN A 11 -1.36 -5.68 43.65
C GLN A 11 -0.88 -4.92 44.88
N ASN A 12 0.42 -4.65 44.98
CA ASN A 12 1.02 -4.11 46.21
C ASN A 12 1.40 -2.63 46.14
N TYR A 13 1.38 -2.01 44.95
CA TYR A 13 1.72 -0.60 44.78
C TYR A 13 0.58 0.15 44.08
N GLN A 14 0.18 1.30 44.62
CA GLN A 14 -0.66 2.27 43.91
C GLN A 14 0.20 2.99 42.86
N LEU A 15 0.08 2.57 41.61
CA LEU A 15 0.74 3.20 40.46
C LEU A 15 -0.27 4.06 39.70
N ASP A 16 -0.45 5.33 40.07
CA ASP A 16 -1.50 6.13 39.43
C ASP A 16 -1.25 6.38 37.93
N GLU A 17 -0.03 6.76 37.53
CA GLU A 17 0.27 7.01 36.11
C GLU A 17 0.74 5.76 35.35
N ASP A 18 1.55 4.92 35.99
CA ASP A 18 2.23 3.80 35.32
C ASP A 18 1.46 2.49 35.37
N ALA A 19 0.37 2.38 36.15
CA ALA A 19 -0.46 1.17 36.15
C ALA A 19 -0.93 0.81 34.75
N SER A 20 -1.32 1.81 33.94
CA SER A 20 -1.75 1.61 32.55
C SER A 20 -0.69 0.86 31.72
N ASN A 21 0.58 1.26 31.84
CA ASN A 21 1.71 0.61 31.18
C ASN A 21 1.95 -0.81 31.67
N VAL A 22 1.84 -1.04 32.99
CA VAL A 22 2.05 -2.36 33.58
C VAL A 22 0.93 -3.32 33.15
N TYR A 23 -0.34 -2.91 33.22
CA TYR A 23 -1.47 -3.70 32.72
C TYR A 23 -1.30 -4.07 31.25
N ARG A 24 -0.88 -3.12 30.40
CA ARG A 24 -0.58 -3.37 28.98
C ARG A 24 0.56 -4.38 28.79
N LEU A 25 1.68 -4.22 29.51
CA LEU A 25 2.83 -5.12 29.39
C LEU A 25 2.48 -6.54 29.83
N VAL A 26 1.75 -6.68 30.94
CA VAL A 26 1.26 -7.98 31.41
C VAL A 26 0.33 -8.60 30.37
N GLY A 27 -0.64 -7.84 29.84
CA GLY A 27 -1.54 -8.32 28.79
C GLY A 27 -0.78 -8.79 27.54
N LYS A 28 0.23 -8.02 27.11
CA LYS A 28 1.10 -8.37 25.97
C LYS A 28 1.86 -9.68 26.24
N TRP A 29 2.54 -9.80 27.37
CA TRP A 29 3.34 -11.00 27.67
C TRP A 29 2.47 -12.24 27.92
N LEU A 30 1.28 -12.07 28.50
CA LEU A 30 0.31 -13.17 28.65
C LEU A 30 -0.19 -13.65 27.30
N ALA A 31 -0.40 -12.74 26.34
CA ALA A 31 -0.79 -13.08 24.97
C ALA A 31 0.34 -13.80 24.22
N GLU A 32 1.58 -13.30 24.31
CA GLU A 32 2.75 -13.89 23.66
C GLU A 32 3.06 -15.30 24.20
N ASN A 33 2.99 -15.49 25.52
CA ASN A 33 3.25 -16.78 26.17
C ASN A 33 2.02 -17.71 26.25
N ARG A 34 0.85 -17.27 25.74
CA ARG A 34 -0.44 -17.99 25.79
C ARG A 34 -0.80 -18.54 27.18
N SER A 35 -0.40 -17.84 28.24
CA SER A 35 -0.48 -18.36 29.62
C SER A 35 -1.81 -18.09 30.33
N SER A 36 -2.78 -17.45 29.66
CA SER A 36 -4.10 -17.14 30.23
C SER A 36 -5.16 -17.11 29.14
N ASN A 37 -6.44 -17.25 29.54
CA ASN A 37 -7.57 -17.19 28.63
C ASN A 37 -7.67 -15.80 27.96
N SER A 38 -8.04 -15.77 26.68
CA SER A 38 -8.19 -14.54 25.91
C SER A 38 -9.16 -13.54 26.52
N ARG A 39 -10.25 -14.01 27.15
CA ARG A 39 -11.21 -13.14 27.86
C ARG A 39 -10.58 -12.46 29.07
N ILE A 40 -9.74 -13.18 29.81
CA ILE A 40 -9.03 -12.62 30.97
C ILE A 40 -8.05 -11.54 30.51
N ILE A 41 -7.26 -11.82 29.47
CA ILE A 41 -6.30 -10.88 28.90
C ILE A 41 -7.01 -9.61 28.41
N LEU A 42 -8.14 -9.77 27.72
CA LEU A 42 -8.90 -8.65 27.18
C LEU A 42 -9.55 -7.79 28.27
N GLU A 43 -10.36 -8.39 29.15
CA GLU A 43 -11.17 -7.65 30.13
C GLU A 43 -10.35 -7.13 31.31
N GLN A 44 -9.50 -7.97 31.90
CA GLN A 44 -8.80 -7.61 33.15
C GLN A 44 -7.54 -6.78 32.92
N TYR A 45 -6.92 -6.87 31.73
CA TYR A 45 -5.64 -6.20 31.46
C TYR A 45 -5.76 -5.13 30.38
N LEU A 46 -6.10 -5.49 29.14
CA LEU A 46 -6.03 -4.55 28.00
C LEU A 46 -7.14 -3.50 28.01
N LYS A 47 -8.39 -3.87 28.31
CA LYS A 47 -9.47 -2.89 28.49
C LYS A 47 -9.23 -2.02 29.72
N GLN A 48 -8.75 -2.61 30.81
CA GLN A 48 -8.42 -1.86 32.01
C GLN A 48 -7.28 -0.86 31.77
N SER A 49 -6.27 -1.22 30.98
CA SER A 49 -5.18 -0.28 30.63
C SER A 49 -5.68 0.94 29.87
N VAL A 50 -6.66 0.76 28.97
CA VAL A 50 -7.26 1.87 28.23
C VAL A 50 -8.10 2.75 29.15
N LYS A 51 -8.95 2.16 29.99
CA LYS A 51 -9.76 2.91 30.97
C LYS A 51 -8.91 3.79 31.88
N LEU A 52 -7.82 3.25 32.42
CA LEU A 52 -6.89 4.00 33.26
C LEU A 52 -6.18 5.12 32.48
N ALA A 53 -5.83 4.87 31.21
CA ALA A 53 -5.21 5.89 30.37
C ALA A 53 -6.20 7.02 29.99
N GLU A 54 -7.49 6.72 29.83
CA GLU A 54 -8.55 7.69 29.57
C GLU A 54 -8.90 8.56 30.79
N LEU A 55 -8.79 8.01 32.00
CA LEU A 55 -9.00 8.76 33.25
C LEU A 55 -7.91 9.83 33.44
N ASN A 56 -6.67 9.54 33.03
CA ASN A 56 -5.53 10.44 33.11
C ASN A 56 -5.40 11.35 31.88
N LYS A 57 -6.48 12.08 31.55
CA LYS A 57 -6.62 13.01 30.40
C LYS A 57 -5.77 14.30 30.52
N ASN A 58 -4.53 14.18 30.97
CA ASN A 58 -3.59 15.29 30.93
C ASN A 58 -3.11 15.51 29.47
N THR A 59 -3.11 16.75 28.99
CA THR A 59 -2.74 17.17 27.62
C THR A 59 -1.24 17.02 27.31
N ASN A 60 -0.46 16.38 28.17
CA ASN A 60 0.97 16.15 27.95
C ASN A 60 1.19 15.19 26.77
N GLU A 61 2.12 15.51 25.87
CA GLU A 61 2.49 14.67 24.71
C GLU A 61 2.84 13.22 25.11
N ASN A 62 3.47 13.04 26.27
CA ASN A 62 3.79 11.73 26.83
C ASN A 62 2.52 10.92 27.18
N SER A 63 1.46 11.56 27.68
CA SER A 63 0.19 10.90 28.00
C SER A 63 -0.51 10.45 26.71
N ILE A 64 -0.54 11.31 25.69
CA ILE A 64 -1.10 11.00 24.37
C ILE A 64 -0.35 9.82 23.72
N SER A 65 0.98 9.82 23.80
CA SER A 65 1.81 8.70 23.31
C SER A 65 1.54 7.40 24.07
N ARG A 66 1.34 7.46 25.40
CA ARG A 66 0.95 6.31 26.22
C ARG A 66 -0.44 5.79 25.81
N GLN A 67 -1.44 6.66 25.70
CA GLN A 67 -2.79 6.30 25.26
C GLN A 67 -2.78 5.65 23.87
N CYS A 68 -2.05 6.23 22.92
CA CYS A 68 -1.85 5.67 21.58
C CYS A 68 -1.30 4.24 21.65
N GLN A 69 -0.30 3.98 22.50
CA GLN A 69 0.22 2.62 22.73
C GLN A 69 -0.83 1.68 23.31
N MET A 70 -1.65 2.13 24.28
CA MET A 70 -2.70 1.29 24.88
C MET A 70 -3.72 0.86 23.82
N TYR A 71 -4.26 1.81 23.06
CA TYR A 71 -5.23 1.51 21.99
C TYR A 71 -4.61 0.63 20.91
N PHE A 72 -3.37 0.88 20.51
CA PHE A 72 -2.66 0.04 19.55
C PHE A 72 -2.59 -1.42 20.00
N HIS A 73 -2.17 -1.66 21.25
CA HIS A 73 -2.02 -3.02 21.76
C HIS A 73 -3.36 -3.72 21.98
N LEU A 74 -4.40 -3.00 22.43
CA LEU A 74 -5.76 -3.50 22.51
C LEU A 74 -6.26 -3.93 21.12
N ALA A 75 -6.21 -3.01 20.14
CA ALA A 75 -6.67 -3.23 18.78
C ALA A 75 -5.93 -4.41 18.12
N HIS A 76 -4.60 -4.43 18.26
CA HIS A 76 -3.77 -5.47 17.67
C HIS A 76 -4.07 -6.86 18.26
N TYR A 77 -4.35 -6.94 19.56
CA TYR A 77 -4.74 -8.19 20.19
C TYR A 77 -6.14 -8.64 19.76
N THR A 78 -7.11 -7.73 19.74
CA THR A 78 -8.49 -8.05 19.31
C THR A 78 -8.56 -8.46 17.84
N ASP A 79 -7.72 -7.86 16.99
CA ASP A 79 -7.58 -8.24 15.58
C ASP A 79 -6.96 -9.64 15.43
N ALA A 80 -5.97 -9.99 16.26
CA ALA A 80 -5.42 -11.35 16.30
C ALA A 80 -6.46 -12.38 16.75
N LEU A 81 -7.30 -12.04 17.74
CA LEU A 81 -8.42 -12.89 18.16
C LEU A 81 -9.46 -13.03 17.04
N PHE A 82 -9.84 -11.94 16.39
CA PHE A 82 -10.75 -11.95 15.25
C PHE A 82 -10.24 -12.89 14.15
N ARG A 83 -8.95 -12.79 13.78
CA ARG A 83 -8.34 -13.66 12.79
C ARG A 83 -8.35 -15.13 13.21
N SER A 84 -8.01 -15.42 14.47
CA SER A 84 -8.06 -16.80 14.99
C SER A 84 -9.47 -17.38 14.94
N TYR A 85 -10.50 -16.56 15.17
CA TYR A 85 -11.90 -16.98 15.07
C TYR A 85 -12.32 -17.20 13.61
N GLU A 86 -11.90 -16.34 12.67
CA GLU A 86 -12.14 -16.55 11.24
C GLU A 86 -11.46 -17.82 10.73
N GLU A 87 -10.21 -18.08 11.13
CA GLU A 87 -9.49 -19.33 10.82
C GLU A 87 -10.21 -20.55 11.41
N ARG A 88 -10.77 -20.44 12.62
CA ARG A 88 -11.59 -21.49 13.23
C ARG A 88 -12.90 -21.72 12.49
N LEU A 89 -13.58 -20.66 12.04
CA LEU A 89 -14.82 -20.77 11.26
C LEU A 89 -14.56 -21.38 9.87
N ALA A 90 -13.37 -21.16 9.32
CA ALA A 90 -12.95 -21.75 8.05
C ALA A 90 -12.46 -23.21 8.17
N SER A 91 -12.26 -23.72 9.39
CA SER A 91 -11.66 -25.05 9.61
C SER A 91 -12.56 -26.19 9.14
N SER A 92 -11.93 -27.32 8.79
CA SER A 92 -12.64 -28.55 8.38
C SER A 92 -13.52 -29.10 9.51
N GLU A 93 -13.05 -28.99 10.76
CA GLU A 93 -13.79 -29.39 11.97
C GLU A 93 -15.08 -28.59 12.12
N TRP A 94 -15.01 -27.26 11.97
CA TRP A 94 -16.19 -26.42 12.06
C TRP A 94 -17.18 -26.68 10.93
N GLN A 95 -16.69 -26.85 9.70
CA GLN A 95 -17.55 -27.22 8.58
C GLN A 95 -18.20 -28.60 8.77
N ALA A 96 -17.48 -29.58 9.33
CA ALA A 96 -18.03 -30.89 9.65
C ALA A 96 -19.11 -30.78 10.74
N ALA A 97 -18.86 -30.01 11.80
CA ALA A 97 -19.85 -29.72 12.84
C ALA A 97 -21.10 -29.03 12.26
N MET A 98 -20.92 -28.09 11.31
CA MET A 98 -22.03 -27.41 10.65
C MET A 98 -22.84 -28.36 9.75
N ARG A 99 -22.19 -29.28 9.03
CA ARG A 99 -22.87 -30.35 8.27
C ARG A 99 -23.64 -31.28 9.19
N LEU A 100 -23.05 -31.67 10.33
CA LEU A 100 -23.71 -32.51 11.33
C LEU A 100 -24.93 -31.81 11.92
N ARG A 101 -24.83 -30.52 12.28
CA ARG A 101 -25.96 -29.71 12.75
C ARG A 101 -27.09 -29.66 11.72
N LYS A 102 -26.75 -29.49 10.43
CA LYS A 102 -27.72 -29.50 9.32
C LYS A 102 -28.38 -30.88 9.12
N HIS A 103 -27.64 -31.97 9.35
CA HIS A 103 -28.19 -33.32 9.30
C HIS A 103 -29.15 -33.56 10.46
N LYS A 104 -28.75 -33.21 11.68
CA LYS A 104 -29.58 -33.32 12.90
C LYS A 104 -30.86 -32.49 12.81
N THR A 105 -30.84 -31.30 12.21
CA THR A 105 -32.10 -30.55 11.95
C THR A 105 -33.02 -31.27 10.97
N LYS A 106 -32.49 -31.85 9.88
CA LYS A 106 -33.31 -32.65 8.95
C LYS A 106 -33.88 -33.89 9.61
N GLU A 107 -33.11 -34.55 10.46
CA GLU A 107 -33.55 -35.71 11.24
C GLU A 107 -34.66 -35.32 12.22
N LEU A 108 -34.50 -34.21 12.95
CA LEU A 108 -35.55 -33.65 13.81
C LEU A 108 -36.84 -33.38 13.02
N ASP A 109 -36.75 -32.74 11.86
CA ASP A 109 -37.92 -32.48 11.00
C ASP A 109 -38.60 -33.77 10.53
N ALA A 110 -37.82 -34.80 10.20
CA ALA A 110 -38.34 -36.11 9.81
C ALA A 110 -39.04 -36.82 10.98
N LEU A 111 -38.47 -36.75 12.18
CA LEU A 111 -39.07 -37.32 13.39
C LEU A 111 -40.37 -36.59 13.77
N ILE A 112 -40.41 -35.25 13.66
CA ILE A 112 -41.62 -34.46 13.89
C ILE A 112 -42.71 -34.84 12.88
N ARG A 113 -42.37 -35.07 11.61
CA ARG A 113 -43.34 -35.54 10.61
C ARG A 113 -43.87 -36.94 10.94
N ARG A 114 -43.00 -37.87 11.34
CA ARG A 114 -43.39 -39.24 11.73
C ARG A 114 -44.24 -39.28 13.00
N LEU A 115 -43.98 -38.39 13.96
CA LEU A 115 -44.80 -38.23 15.16
C LEU A 115 -46.25 -37.85 14.82
N LYS A 116 -46.46 -37.01 13.80
CA LYS A 116 -47.80 -36.60 13.34
C LYS A 116 -48.60 -37.75 12.71
N SER A 117 -47.93 -38.76 12.15
CA SER A 117 -48.57 -39.89 11.45
C SER A 117 -48.66 -41.18 12.27
N SER A 118 -48.10 -41.24 13.49
CA SER A 118 -47.92 -42.49 14.27
C SER A 118 -49.02 -42.72 15.35
N THR A 119 -49.13 -43.95 15.86
CA THR A 119 -50.12 -44.44 16.85
C THR A 119 -49.69 -44.16 18.30
N LYS A 120 -50.63 -44.23 19.27
CA LYS A 120 -50.48 -43.71 20.64
C LYS A 120 -49.24 -44.18 21.43
N GLY A 121 -48.73 -45.40 21.22
CA GLY A 121 -47.56 -45.95 21.95
C GLY A 121 -46.22 -45.44 21.43
N GLU A 122 -46.04 -45.47 20.11
CA GLU A 122 -44.83 -44.96 19.42
C GLU A 122 -44.65 -43.44 19.58
N LYS A 123 -45.75 -42.70 19.82
CA LYS A 123 -45.70 -41.25 20.07
C LYS A 123 -44.84 -40.87 21.27
N ASN A 124 -44.78 -41.70 22.31
CA ASN A 124 -44.01 -41.36 23.51
C ASN A 124 -42.50 -41.48 23.26
N ASP A 125 -42.06 -42.54 22.58
CA ASP A 125 -40.65 -42.76 22.23
C ASP A 125 -40.14 -41.72 21.23
N TYR A 126 -40.95 -41.38 20.22
CA TYR A 126 -40.61 -40.29 19.29
C TYR A 126 -40.57 -38.94 20.01
N SER A 127 -41.45 -38.68 20.98
CA SER A 127 -41.46 -37.44 21.76
C SER A 127 -40.19 -37.26 22.59
N ILE A 128 -39.73 -38.31 23.29
CA ILE A 128 -38.48 -38.27 24.08
C ILE A 128 -37.28 -38.00 23.18
N LYS A 129 -37.17 -38.71 22.04
CA LYS A 129 -36.06 -38.54 21.09
C LYS A 129 -36.05 -37.16 20.42
N ILE A 130 -37.24 -36.60 20.14
CA ILE A 130 -37.37 -35.23 19.64
C ILE A 130 -36.90 -34.23 20.69
N GLN A 131 -37.32 -34.36 21.95
CA GLN A 131 -36.89 -33.46 23.02
C GLN A 131 -35.37 -33.48 23.22
N GLU A 132 -34.74 -34.66 23.18
CA GLU A 132 -33.29 -34.80 23.30
C GLU A 132 -32.54 -34.14 22.13
N LEU A 133 -32.93 -34.44 20.89
CA LEU A 133 -32.36 -33.82 19.69
C LEU A 133 -32.58 -32.30 19.65
N GLN A 134 -33.74 -31.83 20.09
CA GLN A 134 -34.05 -30.41 20.17
C GLN A 134 -33.20 -29.71 21.21
N LYS A 135 -32.96 -30.33 22.37
CA LYS A 135 -32.02 -29.82 23.40
C LYS A 135 -30.58 -29.76 22.87
N GLN A 136 -30.14 -30.78 22.13
CA GLN A 136 -28.81 -30.77 21.54
C GLN A 136 -28.64 -29.67 20.48
N LEU A 137 -29.61 -29.53 19.58
CA LEU A 137 -29.59 -28.50 18.54
C LEU A 137 -29.69 -27.08 19.09
N THR A 138 -30.39 -26.87 20.20
CA THR A 138 -30.47 -25.55 20.86
C THR A 138 -29.13 -25.16 21.46
N MET A 139 -28.47 -26.05 22.22
CA MET A 139 -27.12 -25.80 22.74
C MET A 139 -26.11 -25.52 21.63
N ASP A 140 -26.15 -26.31 20.54
CA ASP A 140 -25.30 -26.12 19.37
C ASP A 140 -25.50 -24.77 18.68
N ARG A 141 -26.76 -24.31 18.58
CA ARG A 141 -27.11 -23.01 17.99
C ARG A 141 -26.67 -21.86 18.87
N GLU A 142 -26.85 -21.97 20.18
CA GLU A 142 -26.40 -20.95 21.14
C GLU A 142 -24.88 -20.79 21.13
N GLU A 143 -24.13 -21.90 21.10
CA GLU A 143 -22.67 -21.85 20.99
C GLU A 143 -22.24 -21.20 19.66
N ALA A 144 -22.88 -21.56 18.55
CA ALA A 144 -22.59 -20.98 17.24
C ALA A 144 -22.85 -19.47 17.21
N LYS A 145 -23.99 -19.05 17.77
CA LYS A 145 -24.36 -17.64 17.89
C LYS A 145 -23.35 -16.89 18.74
N LYS A 146 -22.98 -17.45 19.90
CA LYS A 146 -21.98 -16.84 20.80
C LYS A 146 -20.62 -16.65 20.13
N LEU A 147 -20.16 -17.63 19.35
CA LEU A 147 -18.90 -17.51 18.60
C LEU A 147 -18.98 -16.41 17.53
N GLN A 148 -20.13 -16.27 16.88
CA GLN A 148 -20.36 -15.23 15.89
C GLN A 148 -20.43 -13.83 16.52
N ASP A 149 -21.15 -13.70 17.64
CA ASP A 149 -21.26 -12.46 18.41
C ASP A 149 -19.90 -12.03 18.98
N ASP A 150 -19.13 -12.97 19.56
CA ASP A 150 -17.75 -12.72 20.04
C ASP A 150 -16.86 -12.21 18.89
N ARG A 151 -16.94 -12.85 17.70
CA ARG A 151 -16.17 -12.44 16.51
C ARG A 151 -16.51 -11.01 16.09
N ASP A 152 -17.80 -10.69 15.97
CA ASP A 152 -18.24 -9.38 15.49
C ASP A 152 -17.96 -8.27 16.53
N SER A 153 -17.97 -8.62 17.82
CA SER A 153 -17.50 -7.76 18.91
C SER A 153 -16.01 -7.46 18.81
N PHE A 154 -15.16 -8.48 18.59
CA PHE A 154 -13.71 -8.28 18.44
C PHE A 154 -13.36 -7.44 17.21
N LEU A 155 -14.08 -7.64 16.10
CA LEU A 155 -13.92 -6.81 14.91
C LEU A 155 -14.21 -5.34 15.24
N SER A 156 -15.36 -5.06 15.85
CA SER A 156 -15.77 -3.70 16.18
C SER A 156 -14.77 -3.01 17.13
N LEU A 157 -14.31 -3.73 18.17
CA LEU A 157 -13.32 -3.22 19.12
C LEU A 157 -11.96 -2.98 18.47
N SER A 158 -11.55 -3.83 17.52
CA SER A 158 -10.30 -3.66 16.79
C SER A 158 -10.33 -2.41 15.90
N LEU A 159 -11.44 -2.16 15.20
CA LEU A 159 -11.62 -1.01 14.32
C LEU A 159 -11.63 0.29 15.12
N GLU A 160 -12.37 0.33 16.23
CA GLU A 160 -12.40 1.49 17.13
C GLU A 160 -11.01 1.78 17.72
N GLY A 161 -10.31 0.75 18.22
CA GLY A 161 -8.98 0.92 18.77
C GLY A 161 -7.96 1.38 17.73
N TYR A 162 -8.03 0.89 16.48
CA TYR A 162 -7.21 1.38 15.39
C TYR A 162 -7.53 2.84 15.01
N GLN A 163 -8.81 3.21 14.95
CA GLN A 163 -9.24 4.59 14.71
C GLN A 163 -8.69 5.55 15.79
N ARG A 164 -8.89 5.23 17.07
CA ARG A 164 -8.38 6.05 18.19
C ARG A 164 -6.85 6.15 18.19
N CYS A 165 -6.17 5.05 17.86
CA CYS A 165 -4.71 5.05 17.72
C CYS A 165 -4.24 6.06 16.65
N LEU A 166 -4.92 6.12 15.50
CA LEU A 166 -4.58 7.03 14.39
C LEU A 166 -4.88 8.49 14.72
N VAL A 167 -5.89 8.78 15.54
CA VAL A 167 -6.20 10.15 15.97
C VAL A 167 -5.17 10.66 16.97
N LEU A 168 -4.70 9.80 17.89
CA LEU A 168 -3.85 10.23 19.01
C LEU A 168 -2.36 10.36 18.66
N GLY A 169 -1.80 9.46 17.84
CA GLY A 169 -0.35 9.45 17.64
C GLY A 169 0.12 8.87 16.32
N ASP A 170 1.40 9.11 16.01
CA ASP A 170 1.99 8.83 14.68
C ASP A 170 2.85 7.57 14.63
N LYS A 171 3.24 7.03 15.80
CA LYS A 171 4.27 5.98 15.90
C LYS A 171 3.91 4.70 15.13
N TYR A 172 2.62 4.36 15.11
CA TYR A 172 2.12 3.10 14.54
C TYR A 172 1.35 3.30 13.22
N ASP A 173 1.39 4.50 12.63
CA ASP A 173 0.55 4.88 11.48
C ASP A 173 0.63 3.87 10.34
N LEU A 174 1.83 3.57 9.85
CA LEU A 174 2.00 2.62 8.74
C LEU A 174 1.42 1.25 9.08
N ARG A 175 1.65 0.72 10.28
CA ARG A 175 1.15 -0.61 10.64
C ARG A 175 -0.37 -0.63 10.76
N VAL A 176 -0.96 0.41 11.36
CA VAL A 176 -2.39 0.52 11.60
C VAL A 176 -3.14 0.81 10.31
N VAL A 177 -2.69 1.76 9.49
CA VAL A 177 -3.35 2.12 8.22
C VAL A 177 -3.37 0.93 7.27
N PHE A 178 -2.25 0.21 7.09
CA PHE A 178 -2.22 -0.97 6.23
C PHE A 178 -3.19 -2.05 6.70
N ARG A 179 -3.26 -2.30 8.02
CA ARG A 179 -4.17 -3.31 8.57
C ARG A 179 -5.63 -2.89 8.48
N LEU A 180 -5.94 -1.64 8.79
CA LEU A 180 -7.27 -1.07 8.70
C LEU A 180 -7.82 -1.15 7.27
N LEU A 181 -7.03 -0.72 6.28
CA LEU A 181 -7.41 -0.83 4.87
C LEU A 181 -7.53 -2.28 4.41
N SER A 182 -6.66 -3.18 4.90
CA SER A 182 -6.79 -4.62 4.64
C SER A 182 -8.10 -5.19 5.15
N LEU A 183 -8.49 -4.89 6.40
CA LEU A 183 -9.76 -5.33 6.98
C LEU A 183 -10.94 -4.76 6.19
N TRP A 184 -10.91 -3.46 5.90
CA TRP A 184 -11.96 -2.77 5.16
C TRP A 184 -12.16 -3.34 3.75
N PHE A 185 -11.07 -3.57 3.00
CA PHE A 185 -11.15 -4.15 1.66
C PHE A 185 -11.56 -5.63 1.66
N SER A 186 -11.21 -6.40 2.70
CA SER A 186 -11.66 -7.80 2.83
C SER A 186 -13.13 -7.93 3.22
N LEU A 187 -13.67 -6.97 3.97
CA LEU A 187 -15.01 -7.00 4.55
C LEU A 187 -15.88 -5.86 3.99
N SER A 188 -15.76 -5.58 2.69
CA SER A 188 -16.44 -4.45 2.04
C SER A 188 -17.96 -4.53 2.10
N SER A 189 -18.52 -5.73 2.26
CA SER A 189 -19.98 -5.96 2.39
C SER A 189 -20.53 -5.72 3.79
N ARG A 190 -19.69 -5.61 4.82
CA ARG A 190 -20.14 -5.44 6.20
C ARG A 190 -20.34 -3.96 6.53
N GLN A 191 -21.59 -3.61 6.86
CA GLN A 191 -21.99 -2.25 7.15
C GLN A 191 -21.22 -1.63 8.34
N SER A 192 -20.98 -2.39 9.41
CA SER A 192 -20.25 -1.92 10.59
C SER A 192 -18.82 -1.45 10.27
N VAL A 193 -18.17 -2.10 9.29
CA VAL A 193 -16.81 -1.74 8.86
C VAL A 193 -16.84 -0.46 8.02
N VAL A 194 -17.84 -0.32 7.14
CA VAL A 194 -18.01 0.88 6.31
C VAL A 194 -18.32 2.10 7.19
N GLU A 195 -19.18 1.96 8.19
CA GLU A 195 -19.50 3.02 9.14
C GLU A 195 -18.29 3.43 10.00
N SER A 196 -17.53 2.46 10.50
CA SER A 196 -16.27 2.75 11.19
C SER A 196 -15.29 3.50 10.30
N MET A 197 -15.18 3.11 9.02
CA MET A 197 -14.31 3.82 8.07
C MET A 197 -14.81 5.24 7.80
N LEU A 198 -16.12 5.46 7.64
CA LEU A 198 -16.69 6.81 7.49
C LEU A 198 -16.39 7.71 8.69
N ASN A 199 -16.41 7.17 9.91
CA ASN A 199 -16.01 7.90 11.12
C ASN A 199 -14.51 8.19 11.12
N ALA A 200 -13.68 7.21 10.76
CA ALA A 200 -12.24 7.39 10.63
C ALA A 200 -11.89 8.46 9.56
N VAL A 201 -12.61 8.51 8.44
CA VAL A 201 -12.43 9.54 7.39
C VAL A 201 -12.68 10.94 7.95
N LYS A 202 -13.63 11.10 8.89
CA LYS A 202 -13.91 12.41 9.50
C LYS A 202 -12.83 12.81 10.50
N GLU A 203 -12.50 11.93 11.45
CA GLU A 203 -11.62 12.25 12.59
C GLU A 203 -10.12 12.17 12.27
N VAL A 204 -9.69 11.19 11.46
CA VAL A 204 -8.26 10.93 11.22
C VAL A 204 -7.69 11.92 10.20
N GLN A 205 -6.46 12.36 10.45
CA GLN A 205 -5.72 13.23 9.53
C GLN A 205 -5.39 12.49 8.22
N SER A 206 -5.63 13.16 7.10
CA SER A 206 -5.56 12.55 5.75
C SER A 206 -4.15 12.17 5.31
N TYR A 207 -3.10 12.84 5.81
CA TYR A 207 -1.69 12.55 5.48
C TYR A 207 -1.30 11.08 5.78
N LYS A 208 -1.95 10.44 6.74
CA LYS A 208 -1.68 9.04 7.12
C LYS A 208 -2.07 8.04 6.03
N PHE A 209 -3.04 8.40 5.20
CA PHE A 209 -3.54 7.58 4.08
C PHE A 209 -2.84 7.87 2.76
N VAL A 210 -2.18 9.03 2.62
CA VAL A 210 -1.48 9.45 1.40
C VAL A 210 -0.46 8.41 0.92
N PRO A 211 0.34 7.73 1.78
CA PRO A 211 1.24 6.69 1.34
C PRO A 211 0.56 5.51 0.64
N LEU A 212 -0.76 5.32 0.75
CA LEU A 212 -1.53 4.26 0.10
C LEU A 212 -2.56 4.79 -0.89
N VAL A 213 -2.42 6.05 -1.31
CA VAL A 213 -3.37 6.72 -2.20
C VAL A 213 -3.60 5.95 -3.50
N TYR A 214 -2.55 5.34 -4.06
CA TYR A 214 -2.67 4.54 -5.29
C TYR A 214 -3.55 3.30 -5.05
N GLN A 215 -3.29 2.55 -3.98
CA GLN A 215 -4.05 1.35 -3.62
C GLN A 215 -5.51 1.69 -3.34
N ILE A 216 -5.76 2.80 -2.63
CA ILE A 216 -7.11 3.29 -2.31
C ILE A 216 -7.83 3.74 -3.59
N ALA A 217 -7.24 4.64 -4.37
CA ALA A 217 -7.86 5.19 -5.58
C ALA A 217 -8.11 4.13 -6.65
N SER A 218 -7.25 3.12 -6.78
CA SER A 218 -7.39 2.02 -7.75
C SER A 218 -8.63 1.13 -7.54
N ARG A 219 -9.23 1.18 -6.34
CA ARG A 219 -10.45 0.45 -5.96
C ARG A 219 -11.73 1.27 -6.18
N MET A 220 -11.63 2.55 -6.52
CA MET A 220 -12.78 3.36 -6.92
C MET A 220 -13.38 2.77 -8.19
N GLY A 221 -14.70 2.71 -8.25
CA GLY A 221 -15.44 2.24 -9.41
C GLY A 221 -16.90 2.66 -9.35
N GLY A 222 -17.68 2.10 -10.27
CA GLY A 222 -19.12 2.33 -10.32
C GLY A 222 -19.83 1.74 -9.09
N PRO A 223 -21.05 2.21 -8.78
CA PRO A 223 -21.85 1.69 -7.69
C PRO A 223 -22.35 0.28 -8.04
N LYS A 224 -21.51 -0.74 -7.83
CA LYS A 224 -21.91 -2.16 -7.92
C LYS A 224 -22.71 -2.61 -6.70
N ASP A 225 -22.60 -1.87 -5.60
CA ASP A 225 -23.33 -2.06 -4.36
C ASP A 225 -24.29 -0.89 -4.16
N GLY A 226 -25.58 -1.06 -4.47
CA GLY A 226 -26.74 -0.24 -4.05
C GLY A 226 -26.70 1.30 -4.19
N GLN A 227 -27.85 1.95 -4.33
CA GLN A 227 -27.98 3.40 -4.16
C GLN A 227 -28.11 3.76 -2.66
N GLY A 228 -27.02 3.60 -1.89
CA GLY A 228 -26.99 3.94 -0.46
C GLY A 228 -25.87 4.94 -0.15
N SER A 229 -26.16 5.92 0.72
CA SER A 229 -25.19 6.90 1.21
C SER A 229 -24.11 6.30 2.14
N ASN A 230 -24.33 5.08 2.66
CA ASN A 230 -23.38 4.41 3.55
C ASN A 230 -22.73 3.18 2.89
N ASN A 231 -22.44 3.28 1.59
CA ASN A 231 -21.85 2.17 0.83
C ASN A 231 -20.33 2.28 0.77
N PHE A 232 -19.67 1.14 0.55
CA PHE A 232 -18.20 1.04 0.44
C PHE A 232 -17.62 2.08 -0.53
N GLN A 233 -18.22 2.22 -1.72
CA GLN A 233 -17.77 3.17 -2.74
C GLN A 233 -17.91 4.62 -2.28
N HIS A 234 -19.00 4.96 -1.56
CA HIS A 234 -19.17 6.31 -1.02
C HIS A 234 -18.10 6.65 0.02
N ALA A 235 -17.81 5.72 0.94
CA ALA A 235 -16.73 5.88 1.92
C ALA A 235 -15.35 6.02 1.25
N LEU A 236 -15.11 5.27 0.18
CA LEU A 236 -13.89 5.33 -0.61
C LEU A 236 -13.72 6.66 -1.34
N VAL A 237 -14.74 7.11 -2.06
CA VAL A 237 -14.73 8.41 -2.75
C VAL A 237 -14.59 9.54 -1.74
N SER A 238 -15.25 9.47 -0.58
CA SER A 238 -15.13 10.46 0.50
C SER A 238 -13.69 10.55 1.03
N LEU A 239 -13.03 9.41 1.27
CA LEU A 239 -11.62 9.39 1.69
C LEU A 239 -10.68 9.98 0.65
N VAL A 240 -10.83 9.59 -0.62
CA VAL A 240 -9.99 10.10 -1.72
C VAL A 240 -10.24 11.59 -1.92
N LYS A 241 -11.49 12.05 -1.82
CA LYS A 241 -11.85 13.48 -1.85
C LYS A 241 -11.16 14.26 -0.74
N LYS A 242 -11.20 13.76 0.52
CA LYS A 242 -10.49 14.38 1.64
C LYS A 242 -8.99 14.48 1.39
N MET A 243 -8.35 13.38 0.96
CA MET A 243 -6.92 13.38 0.63
C MET A 243 -6.58 14.34 -0.51
N ALA A 244 -7.43 14.44 -1.54
CA ALA A 244 -7.20 15.35 -2.66
C ALA A 244 -7.39 16.83 -2.28
N CYS A 245 -8.32 17.12 -1.38
CA CYS A 245 -8.53 18.47 -0.83
C CYS A 245 -7.38 18.88 0.09
N ASP A 246 -6.87 17.98 0.92
CA ASP A 246 -5.84 18.29 1.91
C ASP A 246 -4.43 18.24 1.30
N HIS A 247 -4.15 17.23 0.45
CA HIS A 247 -2.84 16.93 -0.14
C HIS A 247 -2.90 16.80 -1.67
N PRO A 248 -3.25 17.88 -2.39
CA PRO A 248 -3.50 17.84 -3.84
C PRO A 248 -2.31 17.27 -4.63
N TYR A 249 -1.08 17.67 -4.26
CA TYR A 249 0.13 17.29 -4.99
C TYR A 249 0.53 15.81 -4.89
N HIS A 250 0.02 15.10 -3.88
CA HIS A 250 0.30 13.68 -3.67
C HIS A 250 -0.83 12.79 -4.23
N THR A 251 -2.05 13.32 -4.28
CA THR A 251 -3.25 12.55 -4.61
C THR A 251 -3.75 12.77 -6.03
N ILE A 252 -3.74 14.00 -6.55
CA ILE A 252 -4.40 14.34 -7.82
C ILE A 252 -3.76 13.64 -9.00
N PHE A 253 -2.43 13.47 -9.04
CA PHE A 253 -1.76 12.72 -10.12
C PHE A 253 -2.34 11.32 -10.28
N GLN A 254 -2.74 10.68 -9.19
CA GLN A 254 -3.20 9.29 -9.25
C GLN A 254 -4.64 9.23 -9.75
N ILE A 255 -5.45 10.24 -9.41
CA ILE A 255 -6.81 10.40 -9.95
C ILE A 255 -6.74 10.75 -11.44
N LEU A 256 -5.82 11.62 -11.86
CA LEU A 256 -5.58 11.95 -13.27
C LEU A 256 -5.14 10.73 -14.07
N ALA A 257 -4.25 9.90 -13.52
CA ALA A 257 -3.83 8.65 -14.15
C ALA A 257 -5.01 7.69 -14.35
N LEU A 258 -5.94 7.60 -13.39
CA LEU A 258 -7.17 6.81 -13.51
C LEU A 258 -8.14 7.37 -14.56
N ALA A 259 -8.34 8.70 -14.60
CA ALA A 259 -9.18 9.35 -15.61
C ALA A 259 -8.62 9.15 -17.05
N ASN A 260 -7.30 9.16 -17.18
CA ASN A 260 -6.60 8.88 -18.43
C ASN A 260 -6.45 7.37 -18.73
N GLY A 261 -7.09 6.48 -17.96
CA GLY A 261 -6.97 5.03 -18.10
C GLY A 261 -7.35 4.47 -19.48
N HIS A 262 -8.11 5.23 -20.29
CA HIS A 262 -8.52 4.85 -21.64
C HIS A 262 -7.53 5.26 -22.75
N ARG A 263 -6.54 6.11 -22.43
CA ARG A 263 -5.54 6.61 -23.37
C ARG A 263 -4.44 5.59 -23.59
N VAL A 264 -4.77 4.58 -24.40
CA VAL A 264 -3.90 3.47 -24.82
C VAL A 264 -3.83 3.48 -26.35
N LYS A 265 -2.64 3.35 -26.94
CA LYS A 265 -2.49 3.34 -28.40
C LYS A 265 -3.24 2.15 -29.00
N ASP A 266 -3.89 2.32 -30.15
CA ASP A 266 -4.78 1.29 -30.74
C ASP A 266 -4.11 -0.09 -30.94
N LYS A 267 -2.81 -0.09 -31.27
CA LYS A 267 -2.00 -1.33 -31.39
C LYS A 267 -1.83 -2.11 -30.08
N GLN A 268 -2.19 -1.52 -28.94
CA GLN A 268 -2.03 -2.07 -27.59
C GLN A 268 -3.36 -2.48 -26.95
N ARG A 269 -4.51 -2.09 -27.51
CA ARG A 269 -5.86 -2.41 -26.99
C ARG A 269 -6.19 -3.90 -27.03
N SER A 270 -5.58 -4.65 -27.95
CA SER A 270 -5.81 -6.11 -28.09
C SER A 270 -5.01 -6.98 -27.13
N ARG A 271 -4.09 -6.42 -26.32
CA ARG A 271 -3.35 -7.17 -25.29
C ARG A 271 -4.07 -7.06 -23.96
N SER A 272 -4.34 -8.20 -23.33
CA SER A 272 -5.04 -8.35 -22.03
C SER A 272 -4.42 -7.56 -20.86
N SER A 273 -3.24 -6.94 -21.03
CA SER A 273 -2.57 -6.12 -20.03
C SER A 273 -3.22 -4.75 -19.79
N PHE A 274 -4.05 -4.24 -20.71
CA PHE A 274 -4.64 -2.88 -20.65
C PHE A 274 -6.17 -2.88 -20.67
N ILE A 275 -6.82 -3.80 -19.95
CA ILE A 275 -8.28 -3.77 -19.80
C ILE A 275 -8.67 -2.49 -19.05
N VAL A 276 -9.36 -1.59 -19.75
CA VAL A 276 -9.82 -0.32 -19.21
C VAL A 276 -11.15 -0.57 -18.49
N ASP A 277 -11.15 -0.38 -17.17
CA ASP A 277 -12.40 -0.37 -16.41
C ASP A 277 -13.03 1.02 -16.54
N MET A 278 -14.00 1.13 -17.46
CA MET A 278 -14.69 2.39 -17.76
C MET A 278 -15.41 2.95 -16.54
N ASP A 279 -15.88 2.11 -15.61
CA ASP A 279 -16.54 2.59 -14.40
C ASP A 279 -15.57 3.38 -13.52
N LYS A 280 -14.31 2.94 -13.43
CA LYS A 280 -13.26 3.66 -12.68
C LYS A 280 -12.91 4.99 -13.32
N LYS A 281 -12.87 5.03 -14.66
CA LYS A 281 -12.65 6.26 -15.41
C LYS A 281 -13.73 7.28 -15.06
N HIS A 282 -15.00 6.92 -15.22
CA HIS A 282 -16.12 7.84 -14.95
C HIS A 282 -16.14 8.27 -13.48
N ALA A 283 -15.86 7.37 -12.53
CA ALA A 283 -15.75 7.72 -11.11
C ALA A 283 -14.63 8.74 -10.85
N ALA A 284 -13.46 8.55 -11.47
CA ALA A 284 -12.34 9.49 -11.36
C ALA A 284 -12.64 10.85 -12.01
N GLU A 285 -13.30 10.87 -13.18
CA GLU A 285 -13.71 12.09 -13.87
C GLU A 285 -14.75 12.87 -13.05
N ASN A 286 -15.76 12.18 -12.51
CA ASN A 286 -16.77 12.79 -11.63
C ASN A 286 -16.11 13.42 -10.40
N LEU A 287 -15.19 12.71 -9.75
CA LEU A 287 -14.46 13.24 -8.61
C LEU A 287 -13.58 14.44 -8.99
N LEU A 288 -12.90 14.42 -10.14
CA LEU A 288 -12.13 15.58 -10.62
C LEU A 288 -13.02 16.78 -10.92
N ASN A 289 -14.23 16.57 -11.43
CA ASN A 289 -15.20 17.63 -11.68
C ASN A 289 -15.67 18.25 -10.36
N GLU A 290 -15.98 17.43 -9.35
CA GLU A 290 -16.30 17.92 -8.01
C GLU A 290 -15.14 18.69 -7.37
N LEU A 291 -13.91 18.18 -7.48
CA LEU A 291 -12.73 18.83 -6.91
C LEU A 291 -12.36 20.13 -7.64
N SER A 292 -12.71 20.25 -8.92
CA SER A 292 -12.48 21.46 -9.71
C SER A 292 -13.25 22.66 -9.15
N SER A 293 -14.36 22.43 -8.44
CA SER A 293 -15.09 23.48 -7.72
C SER A 293 -14.34 24.04 -6.51
N TYR A 294 -13.41 23.27 -5.91
CA TYR A 294 -12.66 23.68 -4.71
C TYR A 294 -11.26 24.20 -5.05
N ARG A 295 -10.49 23.45 -5.85
CA ARG A 295 -9.09 23.77 -6.22
C ARG A 295 -8.90 23.72 -7.74
N GLY A 296 -9.80 24.37 -8.48
CA GLY A 296 -9.83 24.33 -9.94
C GLY A 296 -8.54 24.73 -10.64
N ASP A 297 -7.85 25.77 -10.12
CA ASP A 297 -6.62 26.26 -10.76
C ASP A 297 -5.46 25.27 -10.67
N ILE A 298 -5.27 24.62 -9.51
CA ILE A 298 -4.25 23.57 -9.34
C ILE A 298 -4.55 22.39 -10.27
N ILE A 299 -5.80 21.93 -10.31
CA ILE A 299 -6.20 20.81 -11.17
C ILE A 299 -6.02 21.16 -12.65
N ARG A 300 -6.36 22.39 -13.06
CA ARG A 300 -6.18 22.87 -14.45
C ARG A 300 -4.71 22.88 -14.83
N GLN A 301 -3.83 23.44 -14.01
CA GLN A 301 -2.39 23.45 -14.28
C GLN A 301 -1.80 22.03 -14.25
N MET A 302 -2.22 21.16 -13.33
CA MET A 302 -1.80 19.75 -13.31
C MET A 302 -2.23 19.00 -14.56
N LYS A 303 -3.49 19.14 -14.99
CA LYS A 303 -3.99 18.56 -16.24
C LYS A 303 -3.15 19.02 -17.43
N HIS A 304 -2.83 20.31 -17.50
CA HIS A 304 -1.99 20.88 -18.56
C HIS A 304 -0.59 20.28 -18.55
N MET A 305 0.05 20.18 -17.38
CA MET A 305 1.37 19.57 -17.23
C MET A 305 1.37 18.09 -17.64
N VAL A 306 0.38 17.32 -17.19
CA VAL A 306 0.23 15.91 -17.58
C VAL A 306 0.08 15.78 -19.10
N GLU A 307 -0.72 16.63 -19.74
CA GLU A 307 -0.88 16.64 -21.20
C GLU A 307 0.43 16.94 -21.94
N ILE A 308 1.22 17.91 -21.47
CA ILE A 308 2.55 18.23 -22.02
C ILE A 308 3.45 16.99 -21.98
N TYR A 309 3.52 16.30 -20.84
CA TYR A 309 4.37 15.12 -20.69
C TYR A 309 3.88 13.90 -21.49
N ILE A 310 2.57 13.71 -21.63
CA ILE A 310 2.00 12.66 -22.50
C ILE A 310 2.43 12.92 -23.94
N LYS A 311 2.22 14.14 -24.46
CA LYS A 311 2.65 14.52 -25.82
C LYS A 311 4.16 14.36 -26.01
N LEU A 312 4.96 14.75 -25.02
CA LEU A 312 6.42 14.57 -25.05
C LEU A 312 6.81 13.09 -25.14
N ALA A 313 6.19 12.23 -24.32
CA ALA A 313 6.48 10.81 -24.31
C ALA A 313 6.08 10.15 -25.65
N GLU A 314 4.94 10.56 -26.21
CA GLU A 314 4.37 10.04 -27.45
C GLU A 314 5.02 10.59 -28.73
N LEU A 315 5.85 11.62 -28.62
CA LEU A 315 6.57 12.22 -29.76
C LEU A 315 7.26 11.15 -30.60
N GLU A 316 6.96 11.16 -31.89
CA GLU A 316 7.57 10.24 -32.86
C GLU A 316 9.00 10.70 -33.18
N THR A 317 9.95 9.78 -33.05
CA THR A 317 11.38 10.04 -33.26
C THR A 317 11.94 9.04 -34.27
N LYS A 318 12.86 9.47 -35.14
CA LYS A 318 13.49 8.58 -36.11
C LYS A 318 14.61 7.78 -35.44
N LYS A 319 14.98 6.62 -36.00
CA LYS A 319 16.11 5.83 -35.50
C LYS A 319 17.43 6.62 -35.53
N GLU A 320 17.57 7.53 -36.49
CA GLU A 320 18.73 8.42 -36.66
C GLU A 320 18.90 9.44 -35.53
N ASP A 321 17.83 9.71 -34.78
CA ASP A 321 17.81 10.66 -33.66
C ASP A 321 18.34 10.05 -32.36
N THR A 322 18.56 8.73 -32.34
CA THR A 322 19.04 8.00 -31.16
C THR A 322 20.40 8.54 -30.70
N ASN A 323 20.52 8.78 -29.40
CA ASN A 323 21.66 9.39 -28.73
C ASN A 323 22.01 10.82 -29.21
N LYS A 324 21.11 11.49 -29.94
CA LYS A 324 21.26 12.88 -30.36
C LYS A 324 20.32 13.80 -29.59
N LYS A 325 20.69 15.09 -29.53
CA LYS A 325 19.81 16.16 -29.06
C LYS A 325 18.89 16.58 -30.21
N VAL A 326 17.60 16.43 -30.00
CA VAL A 326 16.54 16.85 -30.94
C VAL A 326 15.86 18.08 -30.37
N ALA A 327 15.56 19.06 -31.21
CA ALA A 327 14.83 20.24 -30.78
C ALA A 327 13.40 19.87 -30.36
N LEU A 328 12.96 20.39 -29.21
CA LEU A 328 11.60 20.20 -28.71
C LEU A 328 10.62 21.01 -29.57
N PRO A 329 9.45 20.46 -29.96
CA PRO A 329 8.42 21.19 -30.68
C PRO A 329 8.01 22.50 -29.99
N ARG A 330 7.67 23.53 -30.79
CA ARG A 330 7.30 24.87 -30.28
C ARG A 330 6.18 24.82 -29.25
N GLU A 331 5.17 23.96 -29.45
CA GLU A 331 4.04 23.79 -28.52
C GLU A 331 4.48 23.35 -27.12
N LEU A 332 5.45 22.43 -27.02
CA LEU A 332 5.95 21.92 -25.74
C LEU A 332 6.99 22.86 -25.11
N ARG A 333 7.69 23.64 -25.95
CA ARG A 333 8.64 24.67 -25.51
C ARG A 333 7.94 25.89 -24.92
N SER A 334 6.80 26.28 -25.50
CA SER A 334 5.97 27.39 -25.02
C SER A 334 5.04 26.99 -23.87
N ALA A 335 5.26 25.83 -23.24
CA ALA A 335 4.60 25.47 -21.99
C ALA A 335 4.92 26.55 -20.95
N GLY A 336 3.95 27.43 -20.70
CA GLY A 336 4.11 28.56 -19.78
C GLY A 336 4.46 28.09 -18.36
N GLN A 337 5.02 28.99 -17.57
CA GLN A 337 5.31 28.74 -16.17
C GLN A 337 4.02 28.32 -15.43
N LEU A 338 4.10 27.21 -14.70
CA LEU A 338 3.01 26.68 -13.88
C LEU A 338 3.32 26.93 -12.41
N GLU A 339 2.86 28.08 -11.92
CA GLU A 339 3.18 28.59 -10.57
C GLU A 339 2.58 27.76 -9.43
N LEU A 340 1.56 26.94 -9.70
CA LEU A 340 0.86 26.18 -8.65
C LEU A 340 1.25 24.71 -8.62
N VAL A 341 2.11 24.25 -9.53
CA VAL A 341 2.37 22.82 -9.73
C VAL A 341 3.85 22.52 -9.52
N PRO A 342 4.19 21.51 -8.69
CA PRO A 342 5.57 21.12 -8.47
C PRO A 342 6.19 20.55 -9.75
N VAL A 343 7.51 20.63 -9.84
CA VAL A 343 8.26 19.74 -10.74
C VAL A 343 7.89 18.30 -10.41
N VAL A 344 7.38 17.55 -11.39
CA VAL A 344 6.83 16.18 -11.22
C VAL A 344 7.75 15.27 -10.43
N THR A 345 9.04 15.29 -10.76
CA THR A 345 10.07 14.43 -10.18
C THR A 345 10.70 15.00 -8.92
N ALA A 346 10.38 16.24 -8.52
CA ALA A 346 10.85 16.76 -7.25
C ALA A 346 10.18 16.02 -6.08
N THR A 347 10.99 15.69 -5.07
CA THR A 347 10.54 15.07 -3.83
C THR A 347 10.46 16.14 -2.75
N PHE A 348 9.30 16.24 -2.12
CA PHE A 348 9.04 17.11 -0.98
C PHE A 348 8.16 16.35 0.03
N PRO A 349 8.29 16.64 1.33
CA PRO A 349 7.55 15.92 2.36
C PRO A 349 6.06 16.27 2.32
N ILE A 350 5.25 15.38 2.87
CA ILE A 350 3.83 15.64 3.10
C ILE A 350 3.70 16.66 4.24
N ASP A 351 3.14 17.83 3.95
CA ASP A 351 2.87 18.87 4.95
C ASP A 351 1.69 18.45 5.84
N ARG A 352 1.96 18.27 7.14
CA ARG A 352 0.95 17.90 8.14
C ARG A 352 -0.11 18.97 8.36
N SER A 353 0.17 20.22 8.00
CA SER A 353 -0.78 21.34 8.14
C SER A 353 -1.72 21.49 6.95
N CYS A 354 -1.52 20.72 5.87
CA CYS A 354 -2.34 20.73 4.64
C CYS A 354 -2.37 22.08 3.89
N ARG A 355 -1.44 23.01 4.22
CA ARG A 355 -1.45 24.37 3.67
C ARG A 355 -0.54 24.53 2.45
N TYR A 356 0.59 23.82 2.39
CA TYR A 356 1.54 23.88 1.26
C TYR A 356 1.84 25.32 0.83
N HIS A 357 2.45 26.09 1.71
CA HIS A 357 2.78 27.49 1.45
C HIS A 357 3.74 27.65 0.26
N GLU A 358 3.75 28.84 -0.34
CA GLU A 358 4.68 29.17 -1.41
C GLU A 358 6.14 28.91 -0.96
N GLY A 359 6.92 28.25 -1.81
CA GLY A 359 8.29 27.84 -1.49
C GLY A 359 8.42 26.46 -0.83
N THR A 360 7.32 25.77 -0.52
CA THR A 360 7.36 24.37 -0.01
C THR A 360 7.99 23.41 -1.02
N PHE A 361 7.81 23.68 -2.31
CA PHE A 361 8.35 22.86 -3.39
C PHE A 361 8.75 23.74 -4.60
N PRO A 362 9.66 23.25 -5.46
CA PRO A 362 10.02 23.93 -6.69
C PRO A 362 8.89 23.80 -7.72
N HIS A 363 8.39 24.92 -8.23
CA HIS A 363 7.34 24.97 -9.24
C HIS A 363 7.91 24.74 -10.64
N PHE A 364 7.08 24.23 -11.55
CA PHE A 364 7.46 23.99 -12.94
C PHE A 364 7.59 25.33 -13.70
N LYS A 365 8.81 25.68 -14.14
CA LYS A 365 9.05 26.87 -14.98
C LYS A 365 8.97 26.60 -16.48
N GLY A 366 9.28 25.38 -16.90
CA GLY A 366 9.29 25.00 -18.32
C GLY A 366 10.23 23.84 -18.62
N LEU A 367 10.27 23.46 -19.90
CA LEU A 367 11.18 22.43 -20.42
C LEU A 367 12.31 23.07 -21.23
N SER A 368 13.46 22.41 -21.27
CA SER A 368 14.57 22.80 -22.14
C SER A 368 14.22 22.67 -23.63
N ASP A 369 14.87 23.48 -24.47
CA ASP A 369 14.63 23.53 -25.93
C ASP A 369 15.00 22.25 -26.69
N SER A 370 15.67 21.31 -26.05
CA SER A 370 16.11 20.04 -26.65
C SER A 370 15.81 18.85 -25.76
N ILE A 371 15.59 17.71 -26.39
CA ILE A 371 15.45 16.39 -25.76
C ILE A 371 16.55 15.47 -26.25
N MET A 372 16.94 14.49 -25.43
CA MET A 372 17.84 13.42 -25.84
C MET A 372 17.05 12.14 -26.04
N VAL A 373 17.08 11.58 -27.24
CA VAL A 373 16.37 10.33 -27.55
C VAL A 373 17.29 9.17 -27.17
N MET A 374 16.85 8.30 -26.28
CA MET A 374 17.64 7.16 -25.81
C MET A 374 17.42 5.92 -26.69
N ASN A 375 18.40 5.02 -26.69
CA ASN A 375 18.29 3.73 -27.37
C ASN A 375 17.25 2.82 -26.68
N GLY A 376 16.38 2.17 -27.46
CA GLY A 376 15.38 1.23 -26.97
C GLY A 376 14.20 1.07 -27.93
N ILE A 377 13.42 0.00 -27.74
CA ILE A 377 12.24 -0.32 -28.58
C ILE A 377 11.24 0.85 -28.61
N ASN A 378 11.09 1.54 -27.48
CA ASN A 378 10.14 2.63 -27.29
C ASN A 378 10.77 4.03 -27.40
N ALA A 379 12.06 4.13 -27.74
CA ALA A 379 12.84 5.38 -27.87
C ALA A 379 12.49 6.43 -26.80
N PRO A 380 12.80 6.16 -25.51
CA PRO A 380 12.40 7.05 -24.42
C PRO A 380 13.18 8.37 -24.48
N LYS A 381 12.56 9.47 -24.02
CA LYS A 381 13.07 10.84 -24.22
C LYS A 381 13.53 11.42 -22.90
N VAL A 382 14.78 11.87 -22.84
CA VAL A 382 15.28 12.63 -21.68
C VAL A 382 15.10 14.12 -21.93
N VAL A 383 14.47 14.80 -20.99
CA VAL A 383 14.25 16.24 -21.01
C VAL A 383 14.77 16.86 -19.71
N GLU A 384 15.24 18.11 -19.77
CA GLU A 384 15.54 18.91 -18.58
C GLU A 384 14.33 19.80 -18.26
N CYS A 385 13.76 19.63 -17.07
CA CYS A 385 12.74 20.50 -16.52
C CYS A 385 13.39 21.59 -15.67
N LEU A 386 13.00 22.85 -15.87
CA LEU A 386 13.48 24.00 -15.10
C LEU A 386 12.57 24.20 -13.89
N GLY A 387 13.16 24.21 -12.68
CA GLY A 387 12.45 24.49 -11.44
C GLY A 387 12.49 25.97 -11.06
N SER A 388 11.52 26.41 -10.25
CA SER A 388 11.50 27.77 -9.71
C SER A 388 12.71 28.10 -8.84
N ASP A 389 13.34 27.09 -8.27
CA ASP A 389 14.57 27.14 -7.46
C ASP A 389 15.87 27.30 -8.27
N GLY A 390 15.76 27.42 -9.60
CA GLY A 390 16.90 27.56 -10.50
C GLY A 390 17.62 26.24 -10.81
N ARG A 391 17.13 25.10 -10.29
CA ARG A 391 17.69 23.78 -10.58
C ARG A 391 17.12 23.20 -11.86
N LYS A 392 17.91 22.32 -12.49
CA LYS A 392 17.51 21.54 -13.66
C LYS A 392 17.23 20.11 -13.23
N TYR A 393 16.04 19.63 -13.50
CA TYR A 393 15.59 18.28 -13.16
C TYR A 393 15.58 17.44 -14.42
N ARG A 394 16.50 16.48 -14.52
CA ARG A 394 16.52 15.53 -15.64
C ARG A 394 15.42 14.49 -15.45
N GLN A 395 14.66 14.26 -16.51
CA GLN A 395 13.48 13.41 -16.48
C GLN A 395 13.44 12.53 -17.71
N LEU A 396 13.01 11.28 -17.54
CA LEU A 396 12.78 10.33 -18.63
C LEU A 396 11.28 10.24 -18.91
N ALA A 397 10.85 10.83 -20.02
CA ALA A 397 9.51 10.65 -20.55
C ALA A 397 9.45 9.33 -21.33
N LYS A 398 8.59 8.42 -20.88
CA LYS A 398 8.49 7.07 -21.42
C LYS A 398 7.04 6.83 -21.86
N SER A 399 6.88 6.38 -23.11
CA SER A 399 5.61 5.93 -23.66
C SER A 399 5.85 4.59 -24.36
N GLY A 400 4.97 3.61 -24.20
CA GLY A 400 5.10 2.34 -24.91
C GLY A 400 4.35 1.19 -24.25
N ASN A 401 4.89 -0.03 -24.38
CA ASN A 401 4.29 -1.25 -23.83
C ASN A 401 4.59 -1.48 -22.34
N ASP A 402 5.29 -0.56 -21.68
CA ASP A 402 5.78 -0.77 -20.32
C ASP A 402 4.78 -0.19 -19.30
N ASP A 403 4.36 -1.00 -18.32
CA ASP A 403 3.41 -0.58 -17.29
C ASP A 403 4.12 0.17 -16.15
N LEU A 404 4.23 1.49 -16.29
CA LEU A 404 4.85 2.37 -15.31
C LEU A 404 4.16 2.36 -13.93
N ARG A 405 2.94 1.83 -13.83
CA ARG A 405 2.28 1.68 -12.53
C ARG A 405 2.95 0.61 -11.69
N GLN A 406 3.43 -0.47 -12.32
CA GLN A 406 4.18 -1.51 -11.60
C GLN A 406 5.48 -0.93 -11.05
N ASP A 407 6.21 -0.17 -11.88
CA ASP A 407 7.44 0.51 -11.47
C ASP A 407 7.18 1.48 -10.30
N ALA A 408 6.12 2.30 -10.37
CA ALA A 408 5.76 3.23 -9.30
C ALA A 408 5.39 2.52 -7.98
N VAL A 409 4.67 1.40 -8.04
CA VAL A 409 4.34 0.59 -6.85
C VAL A 409 5.58 -0.04 -6.24
N MET A 410 6.53 -0.47 -7.07
CA MET A 410 7.81 -1.02 -6.59
C MET A 410 8.69 0.05 -5.92
N GLU A 411 8.77 1.26 -6.48
CA GLU A 411 9.48 2.38 -5.83
C GLU A 411 8.83 2.77 -4.49
N GLN A 412 7.50 2.76 -4.41
CA GLN A 412 6.77 2.96 -3.15
C GLN A 412 7.09 1.86 -2.12
N PHE A 413 7.18 0.60 -2.57
CA PHE A 413 7.60 -0.50 -1.71
C PHE A 413 9.03 -0.31 -1.18
N PHE A 414 9.98 0.12 -2.01
CA PHE A 414 11.34 0.43 -1.54
C PHE A 414 11.36 1.59 -0.54
N GLY A 415 10.52 2.61 -0.72
CA GLY A 415 10.32 3.66 0.29
C GLY A 415 9.82 3.11 1.63
N LEU A 416 8.91 2.14 1.61
CA LEU A 416 8.43 1.47 2.81
C LEU A 416 9.53 0.63 3.48
N VAL A 417 10.32 -0.12 2.69
CA VAL A 417 11.48 -0.88 3.19
C VAL A 417 12.48 0.05 3.88
N ASN A 418 12.77 1.21 3.28
CA ASN A 418 13.62 2.22 3.91
C ASN A 418 13.09 2.70 5.25
N THR A 419 11.76 2.83 5.38
CA THR A 419 11.16 3.22 6.66
C THR A 419 11.42 2.15 7.75
N PHE A 420 11.33 0.86 7.40
CA PHE A 420 11.68 -0.22 8.35
C PHE A 420 13.17 -0.27 8.67
N LEU A 421 14.04 -0.07 7.67
CA LEU A 421 15.49 -0.01 7.87
C LEU A 421 15.91 1.17 8.76
N LEU A 422 15.24 2.32 8.64
CA LEU A 422 15.52 3.47 9.51
C LEU A 422 15.01 3.27 10.94
N ASN A 423 13.91 2.53 11.11
CA ASN A 423 13.34 2.25 12.43
C ASN A 423 14.16 1.24 13.25
N HIS A 424 15.08 0.51 12.63
CA HIS A 424 15.96 -0.43 13.33
C HIS A 424 17.34 0.19 13.61
N ARG A 425 17.76 0.15 14.88
CA ARG A 425 18.97 0.86 15.37
C ARG A 425 20.24 0.47 14.60
N ASP A 426 20.41 -0.81 14.30
CA ASP A 426 21.62 -1.34 13.67
C ASP A 426 21.79 -0.94 12.21
N THR A 427 20.69 -0.90 11.46
CA THR A 427 20.67 -0.51 10.05
C THR A 427 20.76 1.00 9.91
N TRP A 428 20.09 1.75 10.79
CA TRP A 428 20.20 3.20 10.87
C TRP A 428 21.65 3.66 11.16
N LYS A 429 22.30 3.06 12.17
CA LYS A 429 23.71 3.37 12.50
C LYS A 429 24.66 3.16 11.30
N ARG A 430 24.40 2.13 10.50
CA ARG A 430 25.18 1.78 9.30
C ARG A 430 24.72 2.52 8.04
N ARG A 431 23.69 3.38 8.14
CA ARG A 431 23.06 4.08 7.00
C ARG A 431 22.65 3.14 5.87
N ILE A 432 22.17 1.95 6.22
CA ILE A 432 21.70 0.97 5.24
C ILE A 432 20.33 1.44 4.74
N GLY A 433 20.24 1.61 3.42
CA GLY A 433 19.02 2.02 2.74
C GLY A 433 19.14 1.78 1.24
N ILE A 434 18.00 1.72 0.58
CA ILE A 434 17.86 1.59 -0.87
C ILE A 434 17.70 2.99 -1.44
N ARG A 435 18.49 3.36 -2.46
CA ARG A 435 18.28 4.63 -3.16
C ARG A 435 17.04 4.51 -4.05
N THR A 436 16.02 5.32 -3.78
CA THR A 436 14.78 5.39 -4.55
C THR A 436 14.82 6.55 -5.55
N TYR A 437 13.92 6.52 -6.52
CA TYR A 437 13.69 7.62 -7.45
C TYR A 437 12.19 7.73 -7.76
N LYS A 438 11.75 8.87 -8.30
CA LYS A 438 10.32 9.12 -8.51
C LYS A 438 9.82 8.60 -9.85
N VAL A 439 8.73 7.84 -9.83
CA VAL A 439 8.00 7.39 -11.03
C VAL A 439 6.56 7.91 -10.94
N VAL A 440 6.12 8.62 -11.97
CA VAL A 440 4.76 9.19 -12.04
C VAL A 440 4.07 8.70 -13.31
N PRO A 441 3.15 7.72 -13.21
CA PRO A 441 2.35 7.28 -14.34
C PRO A 441 1.27 8.32 -14.66
N PHE A 442 1.02 8.57 -15.95
CA PHE A 442 0.00 9.53 -16.41
C PHE A 442 -1.12 8.86 -17.19
N THR A 443 -0.80 7.76 -17.89
CA THR A 443 -1.73 6.86 -18.57
C THR A 443 -1.25 5.43 -18.32
N PRO A 444 -1.97 4.37 -18.77
CA PRO A 444 -1.46 3.01 -18.65
C PRO A 444 -0.16 2.76 -19.43
N SER A 445 0.13 3.57 -20.45
CA SER A 445 1.26 3.38 -21.37
C SER A 445 2.29 4.52 -21.33
N ALA A 446 2.01 5.62 -20.64
CA ALA A 446 2.86 6.81 -20.62
C ALA A 446 3.03 7.41 -19.22
N GLY A 447 4.22 7.98 -18.98
CA GLY A 447 4.57 8.60 -17.71
C GLY A 447 6.00 9.13 -17.69
N VAL A 448 6.42 9.61 -16.53
CA VAL A 448 7.74 10.22 -16.33
C VAL A 448 8.46 9.57 -15.15
N LEU A 449 9.77 9.37 -15.34
CA LEU A 449 10.68 8.89 -14.31
C LEU A 449 11.72 9.97 -14.01
N GLU A 450 12.15 10.05 -12.77
CA GLU A 450 13.32 10.82 -12.37
C GLU A 450 14.57 10.21 -13.00
N TRP A 451 15.38 11.04 -13.65
CA TRP A 451 16.71 10.63 -14.08
C TRP A 451 17.70 10.90 -12.94
N VAL A 452 18.26 9.85 -12.35
CA VAL A 452 19.18 9.99 -11.23
C VAL A 452 20.49 10.63 -11.72
N ASP A 453 20.85 11.76 -11.12
CA ASP A 453 22.06 12.47 -11.48
C ASP A 453 23.32 11.75 -11.04
N ARG A 454 24.39 11.96 -11.83
CA ARG A 454 25.73 11.38 -11.60
C ARG A 454 25.75 9.86 -11.54
N THR A 455 24.87 9.22 -12.32
CA THR A 455 24.87 7.77 -12.51
C THR A 455 25.16 7.41 -13.96
N VAL A 456 25.80 6.25 -14.16
CA VAL A 456 25.98 5.59 -15.45
C VAL A 456 25.52 4.14 -15.30
N PRO A 457 24.80 3.55 -16.27
CA PRO A 457 24.49 2.13 -16.24
C PRO A 457 25.76 1.30 -16.12
N LEU A 458 25.77 0.30 -15.23
CA LEU A 458 26.95 -0.54 -15.00
C LEU A 458 27.45 -1.20 -16.30
N GLY A 459 26.53 -1.66 -17.15
CA GLY A 459 26.88 -2.25 -18.44
C GLY A 459 27.57 -1.28 -19.40
N GLU A 460 27.21 0.01 -19.37
CA GLU A 460 27.87 1.03 -20.19
C GLU A 460 29.27 1.34 -19.68
N TYR A 461 29.46 1.40 -18.36
CA TYR A 461 30.80 1.54 -17.77
C TYR A 461 31.70 0.34 -18.11
N LEU A 462 31.18 -0.88 -17.97
CA LEU A 462 31.97 -2.10 -18.18
C LEU A 462 32.29 -2.37 -19.65
N LEU A 463 31.33 -2.18 -20.56
CA LEU A 463 31.43 -2.62 -21.96
C LEU A 463 31.45 -1.47 -22.98
N GLY A 464 31.17 -0.24 -22.55
CA GLY A 464 30.94 0.90 -23.44
C GLY A 464 29.59 0.83 -24.17
N SER A 465 29.12 1.95 -24.71
CA SER A 465 27.82 2.04 -25.39
C SER A 465 27.75 1.17 -26.66
N THR A 466 28.89 0.87 -27.29
CA THR A 466 29.01 -0.02 -28.46
C THR A 466 29.31 -1.48 -28.10
N ARG A 467 29.37 -1.83 -26.81
CA ARG A 467 29.72 -3.17 -26.30
C ARG A 467 31.08 -3.71 -26.78
N ASN A 468 31.97 -2.82 -27.20
CA ASN A 468 33.31 -3.14 -27.70
C ASN A 468 34.37 -2.23 -27.06
N GLY A 469 34.18 -1.87 -25.80
CA GLY A 469 35.05 -0.96 -25.07
C GLY A 469 34.78 -0.99 -23.56
N GLY A 470 34.75 0.19 -22.94
CA GLY A 470 34.54 0.32 -21.49
C GLY A 470 35.73 -0.13 -20.66
N ALA A 471 35.49 -0.41 -19.37
CA ALA A 471 36.52 -0.90 -18.46
C ALA A 471 37.09 -2.25 -18.91
N HIS A 472 36.26 -3.17 -19.43
CA HIS A 472 36.71 -4.48 -19.90
C HIS A 472 37.63 -4.35 -21.11
N GLY A 473 37.25 -3.55 -22.11
CA GLY A 473 38.11 -3.32 -23.28
C GLY A 473 39.41 -2.58 -22.95
N ARG A 474 39.43 -1.74 -21.91
CA ARG A 474 40.61 -0.97 -21.50
C ARG A 474 41.61 -1.78 -20.66
N TYR A 475 41.11 -2.56 -19.70
CA TYR A 475 41.96 -3.27 -18.74
C TYR A 475 42.11 -4.78 -19.05
N GLY A 476 41.15 -5.36 -19.77
CA GLY A 476 41.14 -6.78 -20.16
C GLY A 476 41.82 -7.07 -21.49
N ILE A 477 43.04 -6.54 -21.69
CA ILE A 477 43.83 -6.80 -22.89
C ILE A 477 44.20 -8.28 -22.93
N GLY A 478 43.73 -9.01 -23.96
CA GLY A 478 43.96 -10.45 -24.12
C GLY A 478 42.79 -11.34 -23.70
N ASP A 479 41.80 -10.79 -22.98
CA ASP A 479 40.56 -11.50 -22.65
C ASP A 479 39.62 -11.58 -23.86
N TRP A 480 38.63 -12.48 -23.78
CA TRP A 480 37.59 -12.56 -24.78
C TRP A 480 36.70 -11.31 -24.76
N PRO A 481 36.29 -10.80 -25.94
CA PRO A 481 35.32 -9.72 -25.99
C PRO A 481 33.91 -10.23 -25.64
N PHE A 482 33.05 -9.32 -25.16
CA PHE A 482 31.67 -9.62 -24.78
C PHE A 482 30.90 -10.41 -25.86
N LEU A 483 31.04 -10.03 -27.13
CA LEU A 483 30.36 -10.70 -28.25
C LEU A 483 30.78 -12.17 -28.36
N ARG A 484 32.08 -12.45 -28.27
CA ARG A 484 32.62 -13.81 -28.30
C ARG A 484 32.13 -14.65 -27.12
N CYS A 485 32.12 -14.08 -25.91
CA CYS A 485 31.58 -14.76 -24.73
C CYS A 485 30.10 -15.10 -24.91
N ARG A 486 29.31 -14.18 -25.47
CA ARG A 486 27.87 -14.40 -25.72
C ARG A 486 27.63 -15.46 -26.78
N GLU A 487 28.34 -15.40 -27.91
CA GLU A 487 28.23 -16.38 -28.99
C GLU A 487 28.61 -17.78 -28.51
N TYR A 488 29.73 -17.91 -27.79
CA TYR A 488 30.17 -19.18 -27.24
C TYR A 488 29.14 -19.77 -26.25
N MET A 489 28.59 -18.93 -25.36
CA MET A 489 27.56 -19.35 -24.41
C MET A 489 26.27 -19.80 -25.11
N VAL A 490 25.89 -19.18 -26.24
CA VAL A 490 24.68 -19.54 -27.00
C VAL A 490 24.87 -20.86 -27.75
N ASN A 491 26.01 -21.03 -28.42
CA ASN A 491 26.27 -22.16 -29.32
C ASN A 491 26.56 -23.47 -28.59
N GLU A 492 27.12 -23.42 -27.39
CA GLU A 492 27.52 -24.63 -26.66
C GLU A 492 26.32 -25.36 -26.05
N LYS A 493 26.33 -26.71 -26.11
CA LYS A 493 25.25 -27.54 -25.56
C LYS A 493 25.34 -27.66 -24.04
N ASP A 494 26.57 -27.82 -23.53
CA ASP A 494 26.84 -27.86 -22.08
C ASP A 494 27.07 -26.45 -21.53
N LYS A 495 26.00 -25.83 -21.03
CA LYS A 495 26.04 -24.47 -20.48
C LYS A 495 26.97 -24.33 -19.27
N SER A 496 27.16 -25.39 -18.48
CA SER A 496 28.03 -25.33 -17.30
C SER A 496 29.50 -25.24 -17.72
N LYS A 497 29.95 -26.12 -18.63
CA LYS A 497 31.32 -26.05 -19.17
C LYS A 497 31.56 -24.75 -19.92
N ALA A 498 30.57 -24.30 -20.69
CA ALA A 498 30.64 -23.03 -21.40
C ALA A 498 30.83 -21.86 -20.44
N PHE A 499 30.05 -21.79 -19.36
CA PHE A 499 30.14 -20.75 -18.34
C PHE A 499 31.54 -20.70 -17.69
N HIS A 500 32.07 -21.85 -17.26
CA HIS A 500 33.42 -21.90 -16.66
C HIS A 500 34.51 -21.48 -17.65
N LYS A 501 34.38 -21.87 -18.93
CA LYS A 501 35.31 -21.45 -19.98
C LYS A 501 35.20 -19.94 -20.25
N VAL A 502 34.00 -19.38 -20.23
CA VAL A 502 33.81 -17.91 -20.35
C VAL A 502 34.43 -17.19 -19.15
N CYS A 503 34.16 -17.62 -17.91
CA CYS A 503 34.71 -16.98 -16.72
C CYS A 503 36.24 -17.03 -16.65
N SER A 504 36.88 -18.08 -17.18
CA SER A 504 38.35 -18.15 -17.23
C SER A 504 38.98 -17.19 -18.24
N ASN A 505 38.23 -16.78 -19.27
CA ASN A 505 38.67 -15.93 -20.38
C ASN A 505 38.02 -14.53 -20.38
N PHE A 506 37.23 -14.20 -19.35
CA PHE A 506 36.56 -12.91 -19.19
C PHE A 506 36.67 -12.48 -17.74
N ARG A 507 37.72 -11.71 -17.41
CA ARG A 507 38.01 -11.29 -16.04
C ARG A 507 37.61 -9.84 -15.83
N LEU A 508 36.96 -9.57 -14.70
CA LEU A 508 36.73 -8.21 -14.25
C LEU A 508 37.95 -7.74 -13.46
N TYR A 509 38.70 -6.81 -14.03
CA TYR A 509 39.87 -6.24 -13.36
C TYR A 509 39.39 -5.24 -12.30
N PRO A 510 39.81 -5.39 -11.03
CA PRO A 510 39.49 -4.41 -10.01
C PRO A 510 40.14 -3.09 -10.40
N VAL A 511 39.33 -2.05 -10.54
CA VAL A 511 39.85 -0.69 -10.55
C VAL A 511 40.23 -0.38 -9.12
N GLU A 512 41.53 -0.22 -8.85
CA GLU A 512 41.97 0.40 -7.59
C GLU A 512 41.30 1.76 -7.49
N LEU A 513 40.29 1.86 -6.63
CA LEU A 513 39.69 3.13 -6.25
C LEU A 513 40.77 3.91 -5.52
N VAL A 514 41.46 4.80 -6.24
CA VAL A 514 42.32 5.80 -5.61
C VAL A 514 41.46 6.50 -4.55
N PRO A 515 41.81 6.41 -3.26
CA PRO A 515 41.02 7.07 -2.23
C PRO A 515 41.03 8.57 -2.53
N TYR A 516 39.83 9.16 -2.60
CA TYR A 516 39.66 10.61 -2.58
C TYR A 516 40.45 11.13 -1.38
N ARG A 517 41.58 11.81 -1.63
CA ARG A 517 42.24 12.63 -0.61
C ARG A 517 41.28 13.79 -0.32
N ASN A 518 40.89 13.90 0.94
CA ASN A 518 40.04 14.96 1.49
C ASN A 518 40.56 16.35 1.16
#